data_AF-A0A958C8Q3-F1
#
_entry.id   AF-A0A958C8Q3-F1
#
_cell.length_a   1.000
_cell.length_b   1.000
_cell.length_c   1.000
_cell.angle_alpha   90.00
_cell.angle_beta   90.00
_cell.angle_gamma   90.00
#
_symmetry.space_group_name_H-M   'P 1'
#
loop_
_entity.id
_entity.type
_entity.pdbx_description
1 polymer ?
#
loop_
_entity_poly.entity_id
_entity_poly.type
_entity_poly.pdbx_seq_one_letter_code
_entity_poly.pdbx_strand_id
1 'polypeptide(L)'
;MTTVGVRREDKSIWERRVPVTPAVARQLRMRDGIETRVQPSSIRAFSDDEFRQAGAQVDEDLSACPVVLAIKEIPKDVFVPGQAYVFFSHVIKGQPYNMPMLRRLLELGCTLIDYEKITDDAGRRLIFFGWHAGVAGMLETLRALGQRLAWQGTANPFTGLRQPYEYRDLAEALVDVDVAADAIRTTGLPAGVAPLTIGVA
;
A
#
# COMPACT_ATOMS: atom_id res chain seq x y z
N MET A 1 3.24 27.14 -12.14
CA MET A 1 2.43 26.20 -11.34
C MET A 1 3.30 25.00 -11.02
N THR A 2 3.28 24.56 -9.77
CA THR A 2 4.07 23.40 -9.33
C THR A 2 3.27 22.13 -9.61
N THR A 3 3.87 21.17 -10.31
CA THR A 3 3.24 19.89 -10.62
C THR A 3 4.00 18.76 -9.94
N VAL A 4 3.26 17.85 -9.32
CA VAL A 4 3.79 16.68 -8.65
C VAL A 4 3.50 15.45 -9.50
N GLY A 5 4.52 14.62 -9.74
CA GLY A 5 4.42 13.37 -10.46
C GLY A 5 4.05 12.21 -9.52
N VAL A 6 3.13 11.35 -9.94
CA VAL A 6 2.77 10.11 -9.24
C VAL A 6 3.10 8.96 -10.16
N ARG A 7 4.19 8.24 -9.83
CA ARG A 7 4.64 7.08 -10.59
C ARG A 7 3.71 5.90 -10.37
N ARG A 8 3.53 5.06 -11.38
CA ARG A 8 2.89 3.75 -11.20
C ARG A 8 3.82 2.81 -10.43
N GLU A 9 3.23 1.92 -9.64
CA GLU A 9 3.96 0.81 -9.03
C GLU A 9 4.06 -0.36 -10.00
N ASP A 10 5.23 -0.99 -10.04
CA ASP A 10 5.57 -2.11 -10.93
C ASP A 10 6.44 -3.18 -10.24
N LYS A 11 6.71 -3.01 -8.95
CA LYS A 11 7.52 -3.94 -8.16
C LYS A 11 6.88 -5.33 -8.05
N SER A 12 5.55 -5.37 -8.00
CA SER A 12 4.74 -6.60 -7.89
C SER A 12 3.36 -6.33 -8.44
N ILE A 13 2.73 -7.35 -9.03
CA ILE A 13 1.31 -7.31 -9.43
C ILE A 13 0.36 -7.01 -8.26
N TRP A 14 0.82 -7.23 -7.02
CA TRP A 14 0.04 -7.02 -5.80
C TRP A 14 0.24 -5.64 -5.17
N GLU A 15 1.17 -4.83 -5.68
CA GLU A 15 1.38 -3.46 -5.17
C GLU A 15 0.37 -2.50 -5.81
N ARG A 16 -0.84 -2.48 -5.23
CA ARG A 16 -1.98 -1.70 -5.74
C ARG A 16 -2.07 -0.31 -5.10
N ARG A 17 -1.21 0.01 -4.13
CA ARG A 17 -1.25 1.30 -3.41
C ARG A 17 -0.75 2.45 -4.30
N VAL A 18 -1.02 3.67 -3.86
CA VAL A 18 -0.59 4.91 -4.53
C VAL A 18 -0.22 5.94 -3.48
N PRO A 19 0.84 6.75 -3.67
CA PRO A 19 1.25 7.74 -2.67
C PRO A 19 0.28 8.93 -2.56
N VAL A 20 -0.51 9.17 -3.61
CA VAL A 20 -1.51 10.24 -3.68
C VAL A 20 -2.82 9.63 -4.20
N THR A 21 -3.88 9.68 -3.40
CA THR A 21 -5.21 9.21 -3.84
C THR A 21 -5.90 10.30 -4.68
N PRO A 22 -6.94 9.97 -5.46
CA PRO A 22 -7.74 10.97 -6.17
C PRO A 22 -8.28 12.08 -5.25
N ALA A 23 -8.68 11.74 -4.03
CA ALA A 23 -9.12 12.72 -3.04
C ALA A 23 -7.99 13.69 -2.65
N VAL A 24 -6.78 13.19 -2.42
CA VAL A 24 -5.61 14.02 -2.08
C VAL A 24 -5.17 14.88 -3.27
N ALA A 25 -5.14 14.33 -4.49
CA ALA A 25 -4.86 15.10 -5.70
C ALA A 25 -5.81 16.30 -5.85
N ARG A 26 -7.11 16.08 -5.64
CA ARG A 26 -8.11 17.16 -5.64
C ARG A 26 -7.84 18.19 -4.55
N GLN A 27 -7.47 17.75 -3.35
CA GLN A 27 -7.15 18.65 -2.23
C GLN A 27 -5.92 19.51 -2.51
N LEU A 28 -4.83 18.93 -3.00
CA LEU A 28 -3.60 19.64 -3.39
C LEU A 28 -3.89 20.73 -4.41
N ARG A 29 -4.70 20.42 -5.42
CA ARG A 29 -5.11 21.38 -6.44
C ARG A 29 -5.95 22.52 -5.86
N MET A 30 -6.99 22.20 -5.08
CA MET A 30 -7.94 23.20 -4.57
C MET A 30 -7.37 24.07 -3.45
N ARG A 31 -6.50 23.52 -2.60
CA ARG A 31 -5.98 24.22 -1.42
C ARG A 31 -4.63 24.89 -1.69
N ASP A 32 -3.76 24.20 -2.41
CA ASP A 32 -2.35 24.59 -2.54
C ASP A 32 -1.99 25.03 -3.98
N GLY A 33 -2.92 24.88 -4.94
CA GLY A 33 -2.65 25.16 -6.35
C GLY A 33 -1.61 24.23 -6.98
N ILE A 34 -1.40 23.06 -6.37
CA ILE A 34 -0.44 22.04 -6.82
C ILE A 34 -1.18 21.07 -7.74
N GLU A 35 -0.74 20.98 -8.98
CA GLU A 35 -1.29 20.04 -9.96
C GLU A 35 -0.65 18.65 -9.78
N THR A 36 -1.38 17.60 -10.12
CA THR A 36 -0.88 16.23 -10.07
C THR A 36 -0.87 15.58 -11.45
N ARG A 37 0.27 15.03 -11.85
CA ARG A 37 0.41 14.22 -13.06
C ARG A 37 0.63 12.76 -12.66
N VAL A 38 -0.18 11.85 -13.15
CA VAL A 38 -0.25 10.46 -12.69
C VAL A 38 0.01 9.53 -13.86
N GLN A 39 0.95 8.59 -13.69
CA GLN A 39 1.16 7.56 -14.69
C GLN A 39 -0.04 6.61 -14.78
N PRO A 40 -0.45 6.20 -15.99
CA PRO A 40 -1.45 5.15 -16.17
C PRO A 40 -1.03 3.87 -15.43
N SER A 41 -1.98 3.19 -14.79
CA SER A 41 -1.74 1.91 -14.11
C SER A 41 -2.96 1.00 -14.15
N SER A 42 -2.76 -0.25 -14.56
CA SER A 42 -3.79 -1.29 -14.59
C SER A 42 -3.97 -2.05 -13.27
N ILE A 43 -3.03 -1.93 -12.33
CA ILE A 43 -3.05 -2.67 -11.06
C ILE A 43 -3.46 -1.81 -9.85
N ARG A 44 -3.29 -0.49 -9.95
CA ARG A 44 -3.57 0.46 -8.87
C ARG A 44 -5.02 0.36 -8.39
N ALA A 45 -5.22 0.51 -7.08
CA ALA A 45 -6.54 0.42 -6.45
C ALA A 45 -7.53 1.51 -6.91
N PHE A 46 -7.00 2.62 -7.46
CA PHE A 46 -7.76 3.72 -8.04
C PHE A 46 -7.51 3.78 -9.55
N SER A 47 -8.60 3.83 -10.31
CA SER A 47 -8.59 3.92 -11.76
C SER A 47 -8.02 5.25 -12.27
N ASP A 48 -7.54 5.27 -13.51
CA ASP A 48 -7.12 6.50 -14.18
C ASP A 48 -8.27 7.52 -14.29
N ASP A 49 -9.51 7.05 -14.46
CA ASP A 49 -10.69 7.93 -14.56
C ASP A 49 -11.02 8.62 -13.23
N GLU A 50 -10.86 7.96 -12.10
CA GLU A 50 -11.00 8.60 -10.78
C GLU A 50 -10.00 9.76 -10.62
N PHE A 51 -8.77 9.61 -11.13
CA PHE A 51 -7.79 10.69 -11.15
C PHE A 51 -8.19 11.82 -12.08
N ARG A 52 -8.66 11.53 -13.30
CA ARG A 52 -9.18 12.55 -14.23
C ARG A 52 -10.33 13.33 -13.61
N GLN A 53 -11.27 12.64 -12.96
CA GLN A 53 -12.40 13.26 -12.24
C GLN A 53 -11.97 14.08 -11.02
N ALA A 54 -10.81 13.78 -10.44
CA ALA A 54 -10.20 14.59 -9.39
C ALA A 54 -9.45 15.82 -9.92
N GLY A 55 -9.32 15.97 -11.25
CA GLY A 55 -8.60 17.05 -11.90
C GLY A 55 -7.11 16.77 -12.12
N ALA A 56 -6.65 15.54 -11.92
CA ALA A 56 -5.29 15.14 -12.22
C ALA A 56 -5.09 14.90 -13.72
N GLN A 57 -3.89 15.20 -14.23
CA GLN A 57 -3.48 14.81 -15.57
C GLN A 57 -3.01 13.35 -15.55
N VAL A 58 -3.55 12.49 -16.40
CA VAL A 58 -3.04 11.12 -16.59
C VAL A 58 -2.08 11.12 -17.78
N ASP A 59 -0.80 10.86 -17.54
CA ASP A 59 0.26 10.97 -18.54
C ASP A 59 1.44 10.06 -18.17
N GLU A 60 2.04 9.43 -19.18
CA GLU A 60 3.21 8.57 -19.03
C GLU A 60 4.46 9.37 -18.64
N ASP A 61 4.59 10.59 -19.19
CA ASP A 61 5.78 11.42 -19.05
C ASP A 61 5.74 12.30 -17.79
N LEU A 62 6.57 11.94 -16.82
CA LEU A 62 6.77 12.70 -15.58
C LEU A 62 8.00 13.62 -15.63
N SER A 63 8.70 13.77 -16.77
CA SER A 63 9.93 14.55 -16.88
C SER A 63 9.76 16.02 -16.48
N ALA A 64 8.58 16.59 -16.74
CA ALA A 64 8.23 17.95 -16.35
C ALA A 64 7.92 18.14 -14.85
N CYS A 65 7.83 17.06 -14.08
CA CYS A 65 7.52 17.12 -12.65
C CYS A 65 8.81 17.28 -11.83
N PRO A 66 9.05 18.38 -11.10
CA PRO A 66 10.24 18.53 -10.26
C PRO A 66 10.31 17.49 -9.12
N VAL A 67 9.16 17.00 -8.67
CA VAL A 67 9.03 15.99 -7.61
C VAL A 67 8.19 14.82 -8.12
N VAL A 68 8.69 13.60 -7.93
CA VAL A 68 8.00 12.35 -8.29
C VAL A 68 7.83 11.49 -7.04
N LEU A 69 6.60 11.07 -6.74
CA LEU A 69 6.31 10.14 -5.65
C LEU A 69 6.05 8.73 -6.19
N ALA A 70 6.54 7.75 -5.43
CA ALA A 70 6.23 6.33 -5.57
C ALA A 70 6.08 5.71 -4.16
N ILE A 71 5.58 4.49 -4.06
CA ILE A 71 5.57 3.72 -2.80
C ILE A 71 6.85 2.91 -2.68
N LYS A 72 7.18 2.07 -3.66
CA LYS A 72 8.30 1.12 -3.62
C LYS A 72 9.54 1.64 -4.34
N GLU A 73 10.61 0.85 -4.29
CA GLU A 73 11.84 1.13 -5.03
C GLU A 73 11.60 1.28 -6.54
N ILE A 74 12.28 2.24 -7.15
CA ILE A 74 12.15 2.60 -8.56
C ILE A 74 13.30 1.95 -9.36
N PRO A 75 13.04 1.35 -10.53
CA PRO A 75 14.09 0.85 -11.41
C PRO A 75 15.09 1.97 -11.76
N LYS A 76 16.38 1.69 -11.62
CA LYS A 76 17.45 2.68 -11.80
C LYS A 76 17.45 3.36 -13.18
N ASP A 77 16.91 2.68 -14.19
CA ASP A 77 16.94 3.13 -15.59
C ASP A 77 15.80 4.11 -15.93
N VAL A 78 14.85 4.36 -15.03
CA VAL A 78 13.72 5.27 -15.26
C VAL A 78 13.87 6.63 -14.58
N PHE A 79 14.98 6.87 -13.87
CA PHE A 79 15.25 8.16 -13.25
C PHE A 79 15.59 9.23 -14.30
N VAL A 80 15.07 10.43 -14.10
CA VAL A 80 15.33 11.62 -14.91
C VAL A 80 16.33 12.52 -14.16
N PRO A 81 17.38 13.03 -14.81
CA PRO A 81 18.38 13.89 -14.19
C PRO A 81 17.78 15.09 -13.43
N GLY A 82 18.31 15.38 -12.24
CA GLY A 82 17.96 16.56 -11.44
C GLY A 82 16.58 16.56 -10.77
N GLN A 83 15.76 15.51 -10.93
CA GLN A 83 14.47 15.40 -10.23
C GLN A 83 14.63 15.01 -8.76
N ALA A 84 13.63 15.36 -7.95
CA ALA A 84 13.47 14.84 -6.60
C ALA A 84 12.50 13.65 -6.58
N TYR A 85 12.85 12.59 -5.85
CA TYR A 85 12.05 11.39 -5.70
C TYR A 85 11.70 11.13 -4.24
N VAL A 86 10.43 10.77 -3.99
CA VAL A 86 9.91 10.47 -2.65
C VAL A 86 9.32 9.06 -2.61
N PHE A 87 9.98 8.12 -1.94
CA PHE A 87 9.57 6.70 -1.88
C PHE A 87 10.28 5.94 -0.76
N PHE A 88 9.84 4.71 -0.46
CA PHE A 88 10.60 3.80 0.40
C PHE A 88 11.76 3.19 -0.39
N SER A 89 12.94 3.79 -0.28
CA SER A 89 14.09 3.39 -1.10
C SER A 89 14.79 2.14 -0.57
N HIS A 90 14.60 1.82 0.72
CA HIS A 90 15.29 0.73 1.42
C HIS A 90 16.82 0.81 1.22
N VAL A 91 17.42 1.99 1.37
CA VAL A 91 18.89 2.16 1.30
C VAL A 91 19.54 2.48 2.64
N ILE A 92 18.75 2.96 3.61
CA ILE A 92 19.20 3.47 4.92
C ILE A 92 20.01 2.45 5.72
N LYS A 93 19.70 1.16 5.57
CA LYS A 93 20.36 0.07 6.31
C LYS A 93 21.47 -0.58 5.48
N GLY A 94 21.91 0.07 4.40
CA GLY A 94 22.95 -0.44 3.52
C GLY A 94 22.53 -1.67 2.72
N GLN A 95 21.24 -1.80 2.38
CA GLN A 95 20.73 -2.98 1.68
C GLN A 95 21.37 -3.14 0.29
N PRO A 96 22.16 -4.21 0.04
CA PRO A 96 23.00 -4.30 -1.17
C PRO A 96 22.22 -4.23 -2.49
N TYR A 97 21.00 -4.77 -2.52
CA TYR A 97 20.18 -4.85 -3.73
C TYR A 97 19.75 -3.47 -4.27
N ASN A 98 19.64 -2.46 -3.40
CA ASN A 98 19.24 -1.10 -3.79
C ASN A 98 20.40 -0.09 -3.85
N MET A 99 21.63 -0.50 -3.51
CA MET A 99 22.81 0.38 -3.64
C MET A 99 23.09 0.82 -5.09
N PRO A 100 22.90 -0.01 -6.13
CA PRO A 100 23.05 0.45 -7.52
C PRO A 100 22.03 1.53 -7.90
N MET A 101 20.80 1.45 -7.39
CA MET A 101 19.77 2.47 -7.59
C MET A 101 20.16 3.78 -6.90
N LEU A 102 20.67 3.72 -5.67
CA LEU A 102 21.19 4.90 -4.96
C LEU A 102 22.36 5.54 -5.70
N ARG A 103 23.32 4.75 -6.18
CA ARG A 103 24.44 5.25 -7.00
C ARG A 103 23.93 5.99 -8.23
N ARG A 104 22.92 5.42 -8.91
CA ARG A 104 22.34 6.03 -10.10
C ARG A 104 21.66 7.36 -9.80
N LEU A 105 20.94 7.48 -8.69
CA LEU A 105 20.37 8.76 -8.23
C LEU A 105 21.47 9.82 -8.04
N LEU A 106 22.60 9.45 -7.43
CA LEU A 106 23.73 10.36 -7.23
C LEU A 106 24.38 10.79 -8.56
N GLU A 107 24.64 9.85 -9.48
CA GLU A 107 25.20 10.14 -10.81
C GLU A 107 24.32 11.10 -11.62
N LEU A 108 23.01 11.03 -11.43
CA LEU A 108 22.02 11.86 -12.11
C LEU A 108 21.77 13.21 -11.43
N GLY A 109 22.41 13.47 -10.28
CA GLY A 109 22.15 14.66 -9.48
C GLY A 109 20.72 14.73 -8.93
N CYS A 110 20.07 13.58 -8.76
CA CYS A 110 18.72 13.50 -8.22
C CYS A 110 18.71 13.69 -6.70
N THR A 111 17.60 14.19 -6.18
CA THR A 111 17.35 14.24 -4.72
C THR A 111 16.50 13.05 -4.29
N LEU A 112 16.89 12.37 -3.21
CA LEU A 112 16.09 11.30 -2.59
C LEU A 112 15.53 11.78 -1.25
N ILE A 113 14.20 11.73 -1.11
CA ILE A 113 13.48 11.95 0.15
C ILE A 113 12.86 10.61 0.56
N ASP A 114 13.50 9.90 1.48
CA ASP A 114 13.04 8.58 1.88
C ASP A 114 11.91 8.65 2.93
N TYR A 115 10.76 8.05 2.63
CA TYR A 115 9.62 8.00 3.57
C TYR A 115 9.99 7.39 4.93
N GLU A 116 10.95 6.46 4.98
CA GLU A 116 11.39 5.82 6.22
C GLU A 116 12.09 6.81 7.17
N LYS A 117 12.53 7.98 6.68
CA LYS A 117 13.16 9.06 7.47
C LYS A 117 12.27 10.27 7.72
N ILE A 118 11.00 10.24 7.31
CA ILE A 118 10.07 11.34 7.62
C ILE A 118 9.53 11.13 9.04
N THR A 119 9.98 11.98 9.97
CA THR A 119 9.65 11.93 11.41
C THR A 119 9.11 13.27 11.92
N ASP A 120 8.41 13.25 13.04
CA ASP A 120 8.13 14.46 13.83
C ASP A 120 9.36 14.90 14.66
N ASP A 121 9.19 16.00 15.41
CA ASP A 121 10.22 16.56 16.29
C ASP A 121 10.66 15.61 17.42
N ALA A 122 9.85 14.60 17.75
CA ALA A 122 10.18 13.56 18.71
C ALA A 122 10.81 12.31 18.07
N GLY A 123 11.10 12.35 16.76
CA GLY A 123 11.69 11.24 16.02
C GLY A 123 10.70 10.12 15.69
N ARG A 124 9.39 10.31 15.89
CA ARG A 124 8.38 9.31 15.54
C ARG A 124 8.14 9.36 14.03
N ARG A 125 8.25 8.21 13.37
CA ARG A 125 7.98 8.08 11.93
C ARG A 125 6.53 8.45 11.62
N LEU A 126 6.32 9.33 10.65
CA LEU A 126 4.98 9.82 10.28
C LEU A 126 4.32 8.97 9.19
N ILE A 127 5.11 8.27 8.38
CA ILE A 127 4.60 7.50 7.24
C ILE A 127 4.87 6.01 7.47
N PHE A 128 3.80 5.28 7.76
CA PHE A 128 3.82 3.83 7.97
C PHE A 128 2.43 3.22 7.77
N PHE A 129 2.37 1.90 7.59
CA PHE A 129 1.15 1.17 7.24
C PHE A 129 0.68 0.20 8.34
N GLY A 130 1.05 0.47 9.60
CA GLY A 130 0.95 -0.49 10.71
C GLY A 130 -0.46 -1.01 10.96
N TRP A 131 -1.46 -0.12 10.99
CA TRP A 131 -2.85 -0.51 11.25
C TRP A 131 -3.39 -1.46 10.16
N HIS A 132 -3.24 -1.11 8.88
CA HIS A 132 -3.66 -1.96 7.77
C HIS A 132 -2.88 -3.27 7.70
N ALA A 133 -1.59 -3.25 8.04
CA ALA A 133 -0.79 -4.48 8.13
C ALA A 133 -1.32 -5.42 9.23
N GLY A 134 -1.73 -4.88 10.38
CA GLY A 134 -2.35 -5.64 11.46
C GLY A 134 -3.69 -6.25 11.04
N VAL A 135 -4.56 -5.47 10.38
CA VAL A 135 -5.86 -5.98 9.88
C VAL A 135 -5.67 -7.09 8.84
N ALA A 136 -4.79 -6.87 7.86
CA ALA A 136 -4.48 -7.89 6.85
C ALA A 136 -3.89 -9.16 7.49
N GLY A 137 -2.99 -9.00 8.48
CA GLY A 137 -2.41 -10.12 9.22
C GLY A 137 -3.44 -10.90 10.05
N MET A 138 -4.39 -10.21 10.68
CA MET A 138 -5.49 -10.84 11.41
C MET A 138 -6.35 -11.69 10.47
N LEU A 139 -6.80 -11.12 9.35
CA LEU A 139 -7.61 -11.83 8.35
C LEU A 139 -6.89 -13.07 7.82
N GLU A 140 -5.61 -12.94 7.45
CA GLU A 140 -4.82 -14.06 6.94
C GLU A 140 -4.63 -15.15 8.01
N THR A 141 -4.46 -14.76 9.28
CA THR A 141 -4.32 -15.71 10.40
C THR A 141 -5.61 -16.50 10.65
N LEU A 142 -6.75 -15.82 10.68
CA LEU A 142 -8.05 -16.49 10.86
C LEU A 142 -8.37 -17.41 9.68
N ARG A 143 -8.10 -16.96 8.45
CA ARG A 143 -8.25 -17.78 7.25
C ARG A 143 -7.35 -19.03 7.30
N ALA A 144 -6.08 -18.86 7.66
CA ALA A 144 -5.13 -19.96 7.78
C ALA A 144 -5.57 -20.98 8.84
N LEU A 145 -6.13 -20.52 9.97
CA LEU A 145 -6.75 -21.39 10.96
C LEU A 145 -7.94 -22.16 10.35
N GLY A 146 -8.82 -21.48 9.62
CA GLY A 146 -9.96 -22.11 8.97
C GLY A 146 -9.59 -23.20 7.98
N GLN A 147 -8.57 -22.94 7.15
CA GLN A 147 -8.04 -23.90 6.19
C GLN A 147 -7.41 -25.11 6.89
N ARG A 148 -6.63 -24.88 7.94
CA ARG A 148 -6.03 -25.95 8.74
C ARG A 148 -7.10 -26.85 9.34
N LEU A 149 -8.13 -26.28 9.98
CA LEU A 149 -9.21 -27.05 10.59
C LEU A 149 -9.99 -27.85 9.55
N ALA A 150 -10.29 -27.24 8.40
CA ALA A 150 -10.96 -27.92 7.29
C ALA A 150 -10.12 -29.10 6.76
N TRP A 151 -8.81 -28.92 6.61
CA TRP A 151 -7.89 -29.99 6.23
C TRP A 151 -7.85 -31.14 7.26
N GLN A 152 -8.05 -30.84 8.54
CA GLN A 152 -8.19 -31.83 9.62
C GLN A 152 -9.59 -32.46 9.70
N GLY A 153 -10.51 -32.15 8.79
CA GLY A 153 -11.89 -32.67 8.79
C GLY A 153 -12.80 -32.00 9.83
N THR A 154 -12.40 -30.85 10.39
CA THR A 154 -13.19 -30.09 11.36
C THR A 154 -13.93 -28.94 10.68
N ALA A 155 -15.26 -29.02 10.63
CA ALA A 155 -16.11 -27.91 10.22
C ALA A 155 -15.89 -26.72 11.16
N ASN A 156 -15.74 -25.51 10.62
CA ASN A 156 -15.33 -24.32 11.38
C ASN A 156 -15.86 -23.04 10.71
N PRO A 157 -15.95 -21.91 11.44
CA PRO A 157 -16.58 -20.68 10.96
C PRO A 157 -15.67 -19.83 10.05
N PHE A 158 -14.39 -20.16 9.90
CA PHE A 158 -13.40 -19.29 9.25
C PHE A 158 -13.15 -19.63 7.77
N THR A 159 -13.74 -20.71 7.24
CA THR A 159 -13.54 -21.14 5.85
C THR A 159 -14.08 -20.17 4.81
N GLY A 160 -15.02 -19.30 5.19
CA GLY A 160 -15.56 -18.25 4.32
C GLY A 160 -14.64 -17.03 4.18
N LEU A 161 -13.61 -16.89 5.02
CA LEU A 161 -12.67 -15.77 4.93
C LEU A 161 -11.78 -15.93 3.70
N ARG A 162 -11.58 -14.83 2.97
CA ARG A 162 -10.71 -14.73 1.79
C ARG A 162 -9.36 -14.12 2.15
N GLN A 163 -8.41 -14.18 1.23
CA GLN A 163 -7.14 -13.47 1.42
C GLN A 163 -7.38 -11.95 1.39
N PRO A 164 -6.64 -11.16 2.17
CA PRO A 164 -6.83 -9.71 2.25
C PRO A 164 -6.83 -8.99 0.89
N TYR A 165 -6.04 -9.48 -0.09
CA TYR A 165 -5.96 -8.87 -1.42
C TYR A 165 -7.19 -9.11 -2.31
N GLU A 166 -8.03 -10.08 -1.94
CA GLU A 166 -9.25 -10.42 -2.68
C GLU A 166 -10.42 -9.48 -2.33
N TYR A 167 -10.31 -8.77 -1.20
CA TYR A 167 -11.26 -7.74 -0.80
C TYR A 167 -10.97 -6.42 -1.52
N ARG A 168 -12.03 -5.75 -1.95
CA ARG A 168 -11.97 -4.40 -2.50
C ARG A 168 -11.56 -3.39 -1.43
N ASP A 169 -12.16 -3.49 -0.25
CA ASP A 169 -11.96 -2.59 0.86
C ASP A 169 -12.28 -3.28 2.21
N LEU A 170 -12.09 -2.53 3.29
CA LEU A 170 -12.36 -3.02 4.64
C LEU A 170 -13.83 -3.36 4.88
N ALA A 171 -14.76 -2.62 4.27
CA ALA A 171 -16.18 -2.85 4.49
C ALA A 171 -16.59 -4.21 3.92
N GLU A 172 -16.07 -4.58 2.75
CA GLU A 172 -16.26 -5.92 2.19
C GLU A 172 -15.65 -7.01 3.08
N ALA A 173 -14.45 -6.78 3.62
CA ALA A 173 -13.81 -7.73 4.54
C ALA A 173 -14.62 -7.95 5.82
N LEU A 174 -15.22 -6.89 6.36
CA LEU A 174 -16.04 -6.96 7.57
C LEU A 174 -17.30 -7.79 7.38
N VAL A 175 -17.89 -7.84 6.18
CA VAL A 175 -19.05 -8.71 5.90
C VAL A 175 -18.70 -10.18 6.13
N ASP A 176 -17.57 -10.66 5.61
CA ASP A 176 -17.16 -12.07 5.79
C ASP A 176 -16.76 -12.36 7.26
N VAL A 177 -16.18 -11.36 7.94
CA VAL A 177 -15.88 -11.46 9.38
C VAL A 177 -17.16 -11.55 10.21
N ASP A 178 -18.19 -10.78 9.88
CA ASP A 178 -19.48 -10.80 10.57
C ASP A 178 -20.19 -12.16 10.40
N VAL A 179 -20.10 -12.76 9.21
CA VAL A 179 -20.61 -14.13 8.97
C VAL A 179 -19.91 -15.15 9.88
N ALA A 180 -18.58 -15.09 9.99
CA ALA A 180 -17.83 -15.96 10.91
C ALA A 180 -18.21 -15.70 12.38
N ALA A 181 -18.39 -14.43 12.75
CA ALA A 181 -18.81 -14.05 14.09
C ALA A 181 -20.21 -14.56 14.44
N ASP A 182 -21.16 -14.49 13.51
CA ASP A 182 -22.53 -15.00 13.68
C ASP A 182 -22.57 -16.52 13.85
N ALA A 183 -21.76 -17.25 13.07
CA ALA A 183 -21.60 -18.67 13.24
C ALA A 183 -21.11 -19.01 14.66
N ILE A 184 -20.07 -18.31 15.14
CA ILE A 184 -19.54 -18.50 16.51
C ILE A 184 -20.60 -18.15 17.57
N ARG A 185 -21.36 -17.07 17.39
CA ARG A 185 -22.43 -16.68 18.33
C ARG A 185 -23.54 -17.73 18.43
N THR A 186 -23.86 -18.38 17.32
CA THR A 186 -25.01 -19.29 17.23
C THR A 186 -24.66 -20.72 17.63
N THR A 187 -23.52 -21.24 17.16
CA THR A 187 -23.15 -22.65 17.32
C THR A 187 -21.86 -22.85 18.14
N GLY A 188 -21.17 -21.78 18.50
CA GLY A 188 -19.89 -21.83 19.19
C GLY A 188 -18.73 -22.19 18.28
N LEU A 189 -17.55 -22.38 18.88
CA LEU A 189 -16.39 -22.97 18.21
C LEU A 189 -16.46 -24.50 18.28
N PRO A 190 -15.88 -25.23 17.30
CA PRO A 190 -15.84 -26.69 17.32
C PRO A 190 -15.20 -27.27 18.59
N ALA A 191 -15.66 -28.44 19.03
CA ALA A 191 -15.06 -29.16 20.14
C ALA A 191 -13.58 -29.46 19.85
N GLY A 192 -12.69 -29.15 20.80
CA GLY A 192 -11.23 -29.26 20.63
C GLY A 192 -10.55 -28.02 20.07
N VAL A 193 -11.30 -27.02 19.59
CA VAL A 193 -10.80 -25.68 19.24
C VAL A 193 -10.98 -24.70 20.41
N ALA A 194 -12.03 -24.89 21.21
CA ALA A 194 -12.31 -24.05 22.37
C ALA A 194 -11.52 -24.49 23.63
N PRO A 195 -10.99 -23.54 24.44
CA PRO A 195 -10.96 -22.10 24.17
C PRO A 195 -9.95 -21.74 23.09
N LEU A 196 -10.32 -20.84 22.18
CA LEU A 196 -9.39 -20.25 21.22
C LEU A 196 -8.77 -19.00 21.84
N THR A 197 -7.46 -19.02 22.07
CA THR A 197 -6.70 -17.85 22.55
C THR A 197 -5.94 -17.23 21.40
N ILE A 198 -6.14 -15.94 21.17
CA ILE A 198 -5.44 -15.15 20.15
C ILE A 198 -4.52 -14.17 20.87
N GLY A 199 -3.21 -14.27 20.61
CA GLY A 199 -2.23 -13.30 21.07
C GLY A 199 -2.15 -12.13 20.09
N VAL A 200 -2.22 -10.90 20.59
CA VAL A 200 -2.01 -9.67 19.81
C VAL A 200 -0.72 -9.02 20.31
N ALA A 201 0.17 -8.69 19.39
CA ALA A 201 1.47 -8.06 19.66
C ALA A 201 1.48 -6.60 19.20
#